data_AF-A0A4Z0NED4-F1
#
_entry.id   AF-A0A4Z0NED4-F1
#
_cell.length_a   1.000
_cell.length_b   1.000
_cell.length_c   1.000
_cell.angle_alpha   90.00
_cell.angle_beta   90.00
_cell.angle_gamma   90.00
#
_symmetry.space_group_name_H-M   'P 1'
#
loop_
_entity.id
_entity.type
_entity.pdbx_description
1 polymer ?
#
loop_
_entity_poly.entity_id
_entity_poly.type
_entity_poly.pdbx_seq_one_letter_code
_entity_poly.pdbx_strand_id
1 'polypeptide(L)' 'MTHPPANPKPLDLIAGAMHEHARWGAGWWPAWEDLNPTDTWEAELIQLAYERAREFIALTRWNEE' A
#
# COMPACT_ATOMS: atom_id res chain seq x y z
N MET A 1 -14.06 5.42 -6.50
CA MET A 1 -12.71 5.95 -6.16
C MET A 1 -11.75 5.33 -7.15
N THR A 2 -10.81 6.10 -7.69
CA THR A 2 -9.82 5.61 -8.64
C THR A 2 -8.52 5.32 -7.89
N HIS A 3 -7.96 4.13 -8.11
CA HIS A 3 -6.69 3.73 -7.54
C HIS A 3 -5.63 3.62 -8.66
N PRO A 4 -4.39 4.07 -8.42
CA PRO A 4 -3.98 4.92 -7.30
C PRO A 4 -4.55 6.36 -7.45
N PRO A 5 -4.55 7.18 -6.40
CA PRO A 5 -5.01 8.57 -6.47
C PRO A 5 -4.16 9.38 -7.48
N ALA A 6 -4.80 10.26 -8.26
CA ALA A 6 -4.11 11.09 -9.26
C ALA A 6 -3.05 12.05 -8.67
N ASN A 7 -3.14 12.36 -7.37
CA ASN A 7 -2.15 13.14 -6.63
C ASN A 7 -1.83 12.39 -5.32
N PRO A 8 -0.88 11.45 -5.34
CA PRO A 8 -0.58 10.60 -4.20
C PRO A 8 0.10 11.40 -3.09
N LYS A 9 -0.38 11.22 -1.87
CA LYS A 9 0.28 11.69 -0.65
C LYS A 9 1.47 10.77 -0.32
N PRO A 10 2.41 11.19 0.56
CA PRO A 10 3.52 10.35 0.99
C PRO A 10 3.08 8.96 1.51
N LEU A 11 1.94 8.90 2.22
CA LEU A 11 1.38 7.64 2.69
C LEU A 11 0.99 6.70 1.53
N ASP A 12 0.45 7.24 0.44
CA ASP A 12 0.04 6.45 -0.74
C ASP A 12 1.26 5.87 -1.46
N LEU A 13 2.37 6.64 -1.51
CA LEU A 13 3.64 6.18 -2.07
C LEU A 13 4.26 5.06 -1.23
N ILE A 14 4.23 5.19 0.10
CA ILE A 14 4.74 4.17 1.02
C ILE A 14 3.85 2.92 0.96
N ALA A 15 2.53 3.06 0.90
CA ALA A 15 1.62 1.93 0.73
C ALA A 15 1.91 1.17 -0.58
N GLY A 16 2.08 1.87 -1.69
CA GLY A 16 2.47 1.24 -2.95
C GLY A 16 3.80 0.49 -2.87
N ALA A 17 4.82 1.10 -2.23
CA ALA A 17 6.10 0.43 -2.03
C ALA A 17 5.99 -0.83 -1.15
N MET A 18 5.16 -0.79 -0.09
CA MET A 18 4.90 -1.95 0.77
C MET A 18 4.18 -3.07 0.01
N HIS A 19 3.21 -2.72 -0.84
CA HIS A 19 2.51 -3.68 -1.68
C HIS A 19 3.44 -4.35 -2.69
N GLU A 20 4.23 -3.57 -3.44
CA GLU A 20 5.17 -4.13 -4.42
C GLU A 20 6.23 -5.02 -3.76
N HIS A 21 6.68 -4.67 -2.55
CA HIS A 21 7.56 -5.53 -1.77
C HIS A 21 6.89 -6.86 -1.39
N ALA A 22 5.64 -6.84 -0.93
CA ALA A 22 4.89 -8.04 -0.60
C ALA A 22 4.61 -8.91 -1.84
N ARG A 23 4.32 -8.26 -2.98
CA ARG A 23 4.09 -8.90 -4.28
C ARG A 23 5.30 -9.68 -4.77
N TRP A 24 6.53 -9.27 -4.47
CA TRP A 24 7.72 -10.08 -4.79
C TRP A 24 7.70 -11.45 -4.10
N GLY A 25 7.12 -11.55 -2.90
CA GLY A 25 6.92 -12.83 -2.20
C GLY A 25 5.66 -13.58 -2.66
N ALA A 26 4.65 -12.86 -3.15
CA ALA A 26 3.38 -13.39 -3.63
C ALA A 26 3.18 -13.09 -5.13
N GLY A 27 3.93 -13.76 -6.00
CA GLY A 27 4.03 -13.44 -7.44
C GLY A 27 2.73 -13.52 -8.26
N TRP A 28 1.60 -13.90 -7.67
CA TRP A 28 0.27 -13.85 -8.28
C TRP A 28 -0.52 -12.59 -7.93
N TRP A 29 -0.01 -11.73 -7.04
CA TRP A 29 -0.68 -10.48 -6.68
C TRP A 29 -0.66 -9.49 -7.86
N PRO A 30 -1.77 -8.77 -8.11
CA PRO A 30 -1.80 -7.66 -9.05
C PRO A 30 -0.77 -6.60 -8.67
N ALA A 31 -0.27 -5.85 -9.67
CA ALA A 31 0.55 -4.67 -9.37
C ALA A 31 -0.29 -3.65 -8.60
N TRP A 32 0.35 -2.80 -7.80
CA TRP A 32 -0.32 -1.75 -7.03
C TRP A 32 -1.23 -0.89 -7.93
N GLU A 33 -0.72 -0.51 -9.09
CA GLU A 33 -1.44 0.34 -10.04
C GLU A 33 -2.67 -0.32 -10.67
N ASP A 34 -2.70 -1.66 -10.66
CA ASP A 34 -3.77 -2.46 -11.26
C ASP A 34 -4.89 -2.83 -10.27
N LEU A 35 -4.70 -2.55 -8.96
CA LEU A 35 -5.70 -2.88 -7.95
C LEU A 35 -6.98 -2.07 -8.12
N ASN A 36 -8.11 -2.76 -8.13
CA ASN A 36 -9.44 -2.19 -8.21
C ASN A 36 -10.06 -2.10 -6.81
N PRO A 37 -10.31 -0.89 -6.27
CA PRO A 37 -10.91 -0.72 -4.96
C PRO A 37 -12.38 -1.15 -4.87
N THR A 38 -13.03 -1.51 -6.00
CA THR A 38 -14.39 -2.07 -5.98
C THR A 38 -14.42 -3.58 -5.85
N ASP A 39 -13.31 -4.27 -6.13
CA ASP A 39 -13.19 -5.70 -5.86
C ASP A 39 -12.84 -5.91 -4.38
N THR A 40 -13.56 -6.81 -3.72
CA THR A 40 -13.43 -7.00 -2.26
C THR A 40 -12.03 -7.48 -1.89
N TRP A 41 -11.45 -8.41 -2.67
CA TRP A 41 -10.14 -8.96 -2.38
C TRP A 41 -9.03 -7.93 -2.64
N GLU A 42 -9.10 -7.22 -3.76
CA GLU A 42 -8.13 -6.17 -4.07
C GLU A 42 -8.24 -4.97 -3.11
N ALA A 43 -9.43 -4.65 -2.62
CA ALA A 43 -9.62 -3.66 -1.56
C ALA A 43 -8.94 -4.06 -0.23
N GLU A 44 -8.98 -5.34 0.13
CA GLU A 44 -8.24 -5.85 1.30
C GLU A 44 -6.72 -5.73 1.12
N LEU A 45 -6.20 -5.98 -0.08
CA LEU A 45 -4.79 -5.77 -0.41
C LEU A 45 -4.39 -4.29 -0.28
N ILE A 46 -5.22 -3.38 -0.81
CA ILE A 46 -5.02 -1.94 -0.65
C ILE A 46 -5.00 -1.58 0.84
N GLN A 47 -5.97 -2.05 1.62
CA GLN A 47 -6.04 -1.77 3.05
C GLN A 47 -4.81 -2.27 3.80
N LEU A 48 -4.38 -3.51 3.55
CA LEU A 48 -3.20 -4.10 4.17
C LEU A 48 -1.95 -3.26 3.89
N ALA A 49 -1.77 -2.79 2.64
CA ALA A 49 -0.65 -1.94 2.27
C ALA A 49 -0.64 -0.61 3.06
N TYR A 50 -1.82 0.01 3.25
CA TYR A 50 -1.95 1.22 4.06
C TYR A 50 -1.70 0.98 5.55
N GLU A 51 -2.12 -0.16 6.09
CA GLU A 51 -1.83 -0.53 7.48
C GLU A 51 -0.33 -0.68 7.70
N ARG A 52 0.37 -1.41 6.81
CA ARG A 52 1.84 -1.53 6.84
C ARG A 52 2.55 -0.20 6.69
N ALA A 53 2.06 0.67 5.81
CA ALA A 53 2.63 2.00 5.64
C ALA A 53 2.51 2.85 6.91
N ARG A 54 1.38 2.76 7.63
CA ARG A 54 1.19 3.46 8.91
C ARG A 54 2.08 2.90 10.00
N GLU A 55 2.20 1.57 10.11
CA GLU A 55 3.12 0.92 11.05
C GLU A 55 4.56 1.36 10.81
N PHE A 56 5.00 1.40 9.55
CA PHE A 56 6.32 1.86 9.17
C PHE A 56 6.57 3.31 9.61
N ILE A 57 5.66 4.23 9.28
CA ILE A 57 5.79 5.65 9.67
C ILE A 57 5.82 5.80 11.20
N ALA A 58 5.00 5.04 11.93
CA ALA A 58 4.99 5.07 13.39
C ALA A 58 6.33 4.62 13.98
N LEU A 59 6.92 3.55 13.44
CA LEU A 59 8.21 3.03 13.86
C LEU A 59 9.37 3.96 13.48
N THR A 60 9.34 4.62 12.33
CA THR A 60 10.39 5.56 11.94
C THR A 60 10.33 6.83 12.77
N ARG A 61 9.13 7.35 13.06
CA ARG A 61 8.96 8.56 13.89
C ARG A 61 9.42 8.36 15.34
N TRP A 62 9.26 7.15 15.86
CA TRP A 62 9.74 6.78 17.21
C TRP A 62 11.28 6.73 17.29
N ASN A 63 11.98 6.44 16.19
CA ASN A 63 13.44 6.39 16.14
C ASN A 63 14.11 7.77 15.92
N GLU A 64 13.32 8.85 15.84
CA GLU A 64 13.79 10.23 15.69
C GLU A 64 13.79 11.02 17.03
N GLU A 65 13.44 10.37 18.15
CA GLU A 65 13.52 10.91 19.53
C GLU A 65 14.77 10.39 20.27
#